data_AF-A0A7J7CHB8-F1
#
_entry.id   AF-A0A7J7CHB8-F1
#
_cell.length_a   1.000
_cell.length_b   1.000
_cell.length_c   1.000
_cell.angle_alpha   90.00
_cell.angle_beta   90.00
_cell.angle_gamma   90.00
#
_symmetry.space_group_name_H-M   'P 1'
#
loop_
_entity.id
_entity.type
_entity.pdbx_description
1 polymer ?
#
loop_
_entity_poly.entity_id
_entity_poly.type
_entity_poly.pdbx_seq_one_letter_code
_entity_poly.pdbx_strand_id
1 'polypeptide(L)'
;MAAEKGSREAEEEYVYRISTAAEWEEFQKNGSIFGGELDKSSGFIHLSKLDQVTLSLFHFLDSVSEDQSIDFVQSTLQNFFLNTKVDLYLLQIDAKKLGDGLIYEIVDGSNSFPHFYGPSRSFSPLPLSAVTKAEKLSLSGTE
;
A
#
# COMPACT_ATOMS: atom_id res chain seq x y z
N MET A 1 21.39 -13.25 -33.68
CA MET A 1 20.20 -12.62 -33.08
C MET A 1 20.54 -12.18 -31.67
N ALA A 2 20.63 -10.88 -31.43
CA ALA A 2 20.74 -10.30 -30.10
C ALA A 2 19.50 -9.41 -29.91
N ALA A 3 18.66 -9.78 -28.95
CA ALA A 3 17.75 -8.87 -28.25
C ALA A 3 18.20 -9.00 -26.78
N GLU A 4 19.17 -8.18 -26.36
CA GLU A 4 18.97 -6.86 -25.76
C GLU A 4 18.24 -6.92 -24.42
N LYS A 5 19.08 -6.93 -23.37
CA LYS A 5 18.88 -6.33 -22.04
C LYS A 5 17.52 -6.54 -21.36
N GLY A 6 17.35 -7.71 -20.74
CA GLY A 6 16.68 -7.77 -19.44
C GLY A 6 17.75 -7.56 -18.37
N SER A 7 17.96 -6.30 -17.98
CA SER A 7 18.87 -5.93 -16.89
C SER A 7 18.58 -6.81 -15.67
N ARG A 8 19.63 -7.30 -15.02
CA ARG A 8 19.57 -7.67 -13.60
C ARG A 8 19.23 -6.40 -12.81
N GLU A 9 17.96 -6.00 -12.80
CA GLU A 9 17.45 -5.09 -11.79
C GLU A 9 17.31 -5.95 -10.54
N ALA A 10 18.22 -5.73 -9.60
CA ALA A 10 18.28 -6.46 -8.36
C ALA A 10 17.04 -6.14 -7.51
N GLU A 11 15.90 -6.76 -7.82
CA GLU A 11 14.79 -7.05 -6.90
C GLU A 11 14.45 -5.93 -5.92
N GLU A 12 14.38 -4.67 -6.37
CA GLU A 12 13.88 -3.58 -5.53
C GLU A 12 12.36 -3.70 -5.48
N GLU A 13 11.88 -4.64 -4.67
CA GLU A 13 10.45 -4.82 -4.46
C GLU A 13 9.95 -3.69 -3.55
N TYR A 14 9.17 -2.79 -4.13
CA TYR A 14 8.53 -1.71 -3.40
C TYR A 14 7.08 -2.07 -3.10
N VAL A 15 6.69 -1.86 -1.86
CA VAL A 15 5.31 -1.98 -1.40
C VAL A 15 4.78 -0.61 -1.04
N TYR A 16 3.48 -0.45 -1.18
CA TYR A 16 2.82 0.84 -1.12
C TYR A 16 1.72 0.80 -0.09
N ARG A 17 1.57 1.91 0.62
CA ARG A 17 0.50 2.13 1.58
C ARG A 17 -0.11 3.50 1.33
N ILE A 18 -1.42 3.59 1.34
CA ILE A 18 -2.11 4.88 1.36
C ILE A 18 -2.31 5.26 2.82
N SER A 19 -1.97 6.48 3.18
CA SER A 19 -2.17 7.03 4.52
C SER A 19 -2.71 8.45 4.43
N THR A 20 -3.52 8.86 5.40
CA THR A 20 -3.98 10.24 5.44
C THR A 20 -2.84 11.20 5.79
N ALA A 21 -2.99 12.50 5.48
CA ALA A 21 -2.00 13.51 5.85
C ALA A 21 -1.73 13.53 7.36
N ALA A 22 -2.77 13.40 8.20
CA ALA A 22 -2.61 13.33 9.64
C ALA A 22 -1.79 12.11 10.09
N GLU A 23 -2.10 10.92 9.54
CA GLU A 23 -1.30 9.72 9.80
C GLU A 23 0.15 9.88 9.33
N TRP A 24 0.36 10.51 8.17
CA TRP A 24 1.70 10.75 7.65
C TRP A 24 2.51 11.70 8.54
N GLU A 25 1.90 12.78 9.02
CA GLU A 25 2.52 13.70 9.98
C GLU A 25 2.88 12.99 11.30
N GLU A 26 1.97 12.18 11.84
CA GLU A 26 2.26 11.37 13.03
C GLU A 26 3.36 10.34 12.77
N PHE A 27 3.37 9.72 11.60
CA PHE A 27 4.39 8.76 11.22
C PHE A 27 5.77 9.42 11.13
N GLN A 28 5.85 10.62 10.56
CA GLN A 28 7.08 11.41 10.54
C GLN A 28 7.54 11.82 11.94
N LYS A 29 6.61 12.23 12.80
CA LYS A 29 6.90 12.69 14.16
C LYS A 29 7.34 11.56 15.10
N ASN A 30 6.69 10.41 15.02
CA ASN A 30 6.97 9.25 15.86
C ASN A 30 8.07 8.35 15.29
N GLY A 31 8.39 8.50 14.00
CA GLY A 31 9.35 7.67 13.27
C GLY A 31 8.86 6.23 13.03
N SER A 32 7.66 5.88 13.47
CA SER A 32 7.03 4.57 13.28
C SER A 32 5.51 4.66 13.40
N ILE A 33 4.75 3.80 12.72
CA ILE A 33 3.28 3.78 12.77
C ILE A 33 2.71 2.36 12.83
N PHE A 34 1.70 2.14 13.66
CA PHE A 34 0.99 0.85 13.77
C PHE A 34 -0.08 0.66 12.69
N GLY A 35 -0.24 1.64 11.81
CA GLY A 35 -1.34 1.72 10.87
C GLY A 35 -2.67 2.14 11.50
N GLY A 36 -3.75 1.96 10.75
CA GLY A 36 -5.10 2.38 11.11
C GLY A 36 -5.77 1.41 12.07
N GLU A 37 -7.05 1.64 12.38
CA GLU A 37 -7.83 0.72 13.23
C GLU A 37 -7.88 -0.70 12.67
N LEU A 38 -7.99 -0.85 11.35
CA LEU A 38 -8.03 -2.16 10.71
C LEU A 38 -6.71 -2.92 10.86
N ASP A 39 -5.56 -2.26 10.73
CA ASP A 39 -4.25 -2.88 10.93
C ASP A 39 -4.05 -3.33 12.38
N LYS A 40 -4.50 -2.49 13.34
CA LYS A 40 -4.47 -2.83 14.77
C LYS A 40 -5.40 -3.99 15.12
N SER A 41 -6.55 -4.07 14.44
CA SER A 41 -7.53 -5.14 14.66
C SER A 41 -7.10 -6.46 14.01
N SER A 42 -6.44 -6.41 12.84
CA SER A 42 -5.93 -7.61 12.16
C SER A 42 -4.62 -8.11 12.77
N GLY A 43 -3.85 -7.23 13.40
CA GLY A 43 -2.54 -7.54 13.97
C GLY A 43 -1.42 -7.53 12.92
N PHE A 44 -1.63 -6.90 11.77
CA PHE A 44 -0.63 -6.70 10.72
C PHE A 44 -0.95 -5.47 9.88
N ILE A 45 0.08 -4.91 9.26
CA ILE A 45 -0.03 -3.72 8.41
C ILE A 45 -0.32 -4.16 6.99
N HIS A 46 -1.45 -3.74 6.44
CA HIS A 46 -1.82 -4.02 5.06
C HIS A 46 -1.03 -3.12 4.13
N LEU A 47 -0.38 -3.75 3.16
CA LEU A 47 0.38 -3.09 2.11
C LEU A 47 -0.14 -3.60 0.76
N SER A 48 0.21 -2.91 -0.31
CA SER A 48 -0.21 -3.27 -1.67
C SER A 48 0.93 -3.06 -2.65
N LYS A 49 0.94 -3.80 -3.76
CA LYS A 49 1.92 -3.54 -4.84
C LYS A 49 1.50 -2.31 -5.65
N LEU A 50 2.44 -1.66 -6.35
CA LEU A 50 2.13 -0.49 -7.19
C LEU A 50 1.02 -0.77 -8.19
N ASP A 51 1.08 -1.94 -8.82
CA ASP A 51 0.10 -2.41 -9.80
C ASP A 51 -1.30 -2.51 -9.18
N GLN A 52 -1.40 -3.10 -7.99
CA GLN A 52 -2.66 -3.18 -7.23
C GLN A 52 -3.17 -1.81 -6.82
N VAL A 53 -2.32 -0.92 -6.29
CA VAL A 53 -2.73 0.43 -5.91
C VAL A 53 -3.21 1.22 -7.11
N THR A 54 -2.49 1.14 -8.23
CA THR A 54 -2.82 1.85 -9.47
C THR A 54 -4.12 1.31 -10.05
N LEU A 55 -4.28 -0.01 -10.12
CA LEU A 55 -5.51 -0.66 -10.57
C LEU A 55 -6.70 -0.23 -9.70
N SER A 56 -6.51 -0.13 -8.39
CA SER A 56 -7.57 0.18 -7.44
C SER A 56 -7.93 1.66 -7.44
N LEU A 57 -6.93 2.54 -7.58
CA LEU A 57 -7.13 3.97 -7.74
C LEU A 57 -7.75 4.30 -9.11
N PHE A 58 -7.36 3.58 -10.17
CA PHE A 58 -7.93 3.72 -11.51
C PHE A 58 -9.41 3.33 -11.51
N HIS A 59 -9.77 2.16 -10.96
CA HIS A 59 -11.19 1.78 -10.81
C HIS A 59 -11.97 2.70 -9.86
N PHE A 60 -11.31 3.28 -8.84
CA PHE A 60 -11.94 4.26 -7.95
C PHE A 60 -12.25 5.59 -8.67
N LEU A 61 -11.34 6.08 -9.52
CA LEU A 61 -11.53 7.30 -10.31
C LEU A 61 -12.46 7.08 -11.51
N ASP A 62 -12.49 5.87 -12.07
CA ASP A 62 -13.29 5.50 -13.25
C ASP A 62 -14.62 4.83 -12.89
N SER A 63 -15.12 4.99 -11.66
CA SER A 63 -16.31 4.28 -11.18
C SER A 63 -17.61 4.72 -11.87
N VAL A 64 -17.83 4.34 -13.13
CA VAL A 64 -19.05 3.70 -13.65
C VAL A 64 -18.72 2.85 -14.89
N SER A 65 -18.30 1.58 -14.72
CA SER A 65 -18.64 0.51 -15.68
C SER A 65 -18.39 -0.88 -15.09
N GLU A 66 -19.43 -1.69 -15.15
CA GLU A 66 -19.54 -3.07 -14.68
C GLU A 66 -18.43 -3.99 -15.22
N ASP A 67 -17.56 -4.51 -14.34
CA ASP A 67 -17.15 -5.92 -14.39
C ASP A 67 -16.66 -6.40 -13.01
N GLN A 68 -17.27 -7.50 -12.55
CA GLN A 68 -17.16 -8.03 -11.20
C GLN A 68 -15.85 -8.80 -11.00
N SER A 69 -14.80 -8.17 -10.46
CA SER A 69 -13.66 -8.90 -9.84
C SER A 69 -12.69 -8.07 -8.96
N ILE A 70 -13.07 -6.90 -8.44
CA ILE A 70 -12.19 -6.09 -7.55
C ILE A 70 -12.91 -5.69 -6.24
N ASP A 71 -13.69 -6.59 -5.63
CA ASP A 71 -14.44 -6.27 -4.41
C ASP A 71 -13.55 -5.87 -3.21
N PHE A 72 -12.36 -6.46 -3.06
CA PHE A 72 -11.53 -6.25 -1.86
C PHE A 72 -10.87 -4.88 -1.82
N VAL A 73 -10.26 -4.44 -2.93
CA VAL A 73 -9.53 -3.16 -2.93
C VAL A 73 -10.48 -1.98 -3.10
N GLN A 74 -11.57 -2.16 -3.86
CA GLN A 74 -12.63 -1.17 -3.92
C GLN A 74 -13.31 -1.02 -2.55
N SER A 75 -13.64 -2.09 -1.82
CA SER A 75 -14.15 -1.98 -0.44
C SER A 75 -13.16 -1.36 0.54
N THR A 76 -11.86 -1.66 0.41
CA THR A 76 -10.84 -1.08 1.31
C THR A 76 -10.71 0.42 1.06
N LEU A 77 -10.59 0.85 -0.20
CA LEU A 77 -10.54 2.25 -0.54
C LEU A 77 -11.88 2.96 -0.23
N GLN A 78 -13.01 2.31 -0.50
CA GLN A 78 -14.34 2.85 -0.25
C GLN A 78 -14.63 3.01 1.24
N ASN A 79 -14.35 2.00 2.08
CA ASN A 79 -14.55 2.10 3.53
C ASN A 79 -13.60 3.10 4.20
N PHE A 80 -12.39 3.31 3.66
CA PHE A 80 -11.40 4.21 4.28
C PHE A 80 -11.45 5.65 3.76
N PHE A 81 -11.79 5.89 2.49
CA PHE A 81 -11.56 7.18 1.84
C PHE A 81 -12.80 7.86 1.22
N LEU A 82 -13.97 7.20 1.14
CA LEU A 82 -15.16 7.80 0.48
C LEU A 82 -15.75 9.03 1.17
N ASN A 83 -15.49 9.26 2.46
CA ASN A 83 -16.17 10.31 3.21
C ASN A 83 -15.25 11.46 3.67
N THR A 84 -14.01 11.50 3.20
CA THR A 84 -13.01 12.37 3.81
C THR A 84 -12.37 13.29 2.79
N LYS A 85 -12.71 14.59 2.85
CA LYS A 85 -11.95 15.69 2.22
C LYS A 85 -10.60 15.88 2.95
N VAL A 86 -9.78 14.85 2.98
CA VAL A 86 -8.43 14.93 3.53
C VAL A 86 -7.43 14.63 2.44
N ASP A 87 -6.29 15.27 2.56
CA ASP A 87 -5.13 14.97 1.73
C ASP A 87 -4.67 13.54 2.02
N LEU A 88 -4.43 12.77 0.96
CA LEU A 88 -3.92 11.41 1.02
C LEU A 88 -2.46 11.39 0.57
N TYR A 89 -1.69 10.47 1.14
CA TYR A 89 -0.29 10.25 0.80
C TYR A 89 -0.08 8.77 0.46
N LEU A 90 0.51 8.54 -0.70
CA LEU A 90 1.03 7.26 -1.13
C LEU A 90 2.47 7.11 -0.62
N LEU A 91 2.66 6.20 0.33
CA LEU A 91 3.95 5.88 0.91
C LEU A 91 4.55 4.71 0.16
N GLN A 92 5.70 4.92 -0.47
CA GLN A 92 6.54 3.89 -1.05
C GLN A 92 7.50 3.37 0.01
N ILE A 93 7.45 2.07 0.26
CA ILE A 93 8.21 1.38 1.29
C ILE A 93 9.05 0.30 0.62
N ASP A 94 10.31 0.21 1.03
CA ASP A 94 11.24 -0.79 0.52
C ASP A 94 11.02 -2.12 1.22
N ALA A 95 10.63 -3.17 0.47
CA ALA A 95 10.39 -4.48 1.04
C ALA A 95 11.64 -5.11 1.65
N LYS A 96 12.84 -4.81 1.11
CA LYS A 96 14.10 -5.35 1.66
C LYS A 96 14.37 -4.80 3.06
N LYS A 97 13.98 -3.54 3.32
CA LYS A 97 14.08 -2.94 4.67
C LYS A 97 13.11 -3.57 5.66
N LEU A 98 11.98 -4.09 5.20
CA LEU A 98 11.04 -4.85 6.05
C LEU A 98 11.55 -6.26 6.35
N GLY A 99 12.34 -6.83 5.43
CA GLY A 99 12.99 -8.12 5.59
C GLY A 99 11.98 -9.24 5.83
N ASP A 100 12.26 -10.11 6.82
CA ASP A 100 11.41 -11.26 7.17
C ASP A 100 10.04 -10.85 7.74
N GLY A 101 9.84 -9.57 8.07
CA GLY A 101 8.57 -9.09 8.59
C GLY A 101 7.48 -8.91 7.53
N LEU A 102 7.82 -9.00 6.25
CA LEU A 102 6.88 -8.88 5.14
C LEU A 102 6.49 -10.26 4.61
N ILE A 103 5.20 -10.57 4.60
CA ILE A 103 4.66 -11.83 4.13
C ILE A 103 3.74 -11.56 2.94
N TYR A 104 3.95 -12.25 1.84
CA TYR A 104 3.07 -12.19 0.67
C TYR A 104 2.03 -13.30 0.75
N GLU A 105 0.80 -12.95 1.06
CA GLU A 105 -0.31 -13.91 1.08
C GLU A 105 -1.01 -13.95 -0.27
N ILE A 106 -1.01 -15.13 -0.89
CA ILE A 106 -1.67 -15.38 -2.18
C ILE A 106 -3.17 -15.57 -1.92
N VAL A 107 -4.00 -14.72 -2.52
CA VAL A 107 -5.46 -14.78 -2.36
C VAL A 107 -6.09 -15.66 -3.44
N ASP A 108 -5.73 -15.47 -4.72
CA ASP A 108 -6.42 -16.09 -5.86
C ASP A 108 -5.45 -16.71 -6.89
N GLY A 109 -4.34 -17.26 -6.43
CA GLY A 109 -3.31 -17.92 -7.26
C GLY A 109 -2.47 -16.97 -8.13
N SER A 110 -3.03 -15.83 -8.55
CA SER A 110 -2.37 -14.78 -9.34
C SER A 110 -2.14 -13.51 -8.53
N ASN A 111 -2.99 -13.22 -7.54
CA ASN A 111 -2.90 -12.03 -6.70
C ASN A 111 -2.29 -12.37 -5.33
N SER A 112 -1.22 -11.65 -4.98
CA SER A 112 -0.58 -11.73 -3.66
C SER A 112 -0.63 -10.37 -2.98
N PHE A 113 -1.05 -10.34 -1.72
CA PHE A 113 -1.09 -9.12 -0.91
C PHE A 113 0.04 -9.12 0.11
N PRO A 114 0.90 -8.09 0.12
CA PRO A 114 1.91 -7.96 1.15
C PRO A 114 1.27 -7.55 2.49
N HIS A 115 1.47 -8.38 3.52
CA HIS A 115 1.12 -8.10 4.89
C HIS A 115 2.40 -7.99 5.72
N PHE A 116 2.57 -6.86 6.40
CA PHE A 116 3.71 -6.66 7.29
C PHE A 116 3.34 -7.00 8.73
N TYR A 117 3.91 -8.10 9.22
CA TYR A 117 3.76 -8.57 10.59
C TYR A 117 4.90 -8.10 11.49
N GLY A 118 6.03 -7.64 10.94
CA GLY A 118 7.22 -7.26 11.72
C GLY A 118 8.27 -8.38 11.84
N PRO A 119 9.52 -8.04 12.24
CA PRO A 119 10.67 -8.96 12.20
C PRO A 119 10.52 -10.22 13.07
N SER A 120 9.58 -10.25 14.00
CA SER A 120 9.26 -11.41 14.83
C SER A 120 7.88 -12.02 14.53
N ARG A 121 7.31 -11.73 13.34
CA ARG A 121 5.91 -12.02 12.98
C ARG A 121 4.90 -11.59 14.06
N SER A 122 5.24 -10.51 14.75
CA SER A 122 4.48 -9.98 15.87
C SER A 122 4.19 -8.53 15.56
N PHE A 123 2.90 -8.15 15.53
CA PHE A 123 2.42 -6.84 15.14
C PHE A 123 3.38 -5.71 15.55
N SER A 124 4.17 -5.25 14.57
CA SER A 124 5.21 -4.26 14.78
C SER A 124 4.87 -3.01 13.97
N PRO A 125 5.19 -1.82 14.50
CA PRO A 125 4.94 -0.59 13.76
C PRO A 125 5.87 -0.52 12.56
N LEU A 126 5.35 -0.06 11.43
CA LEU A 126 6.13 0.21 10.24
C LEU A 126 7.12 1.34 10.56
N PRO A 127 8.44 1.14 10.41
CA PRO A 127 9.41 2.17 10.68
C PRO A 127 9.50 3.15 9.51
N LEU A 128 9.62 4.45 9.80
CA LEU A 128 9.77 5.50 8.79
C LEU A 128 11.05 5.29 7.98
N SER A 129 12.08 4.68 8.59
CA SER A 129 13.31 4.30 7.91
C SER A 129 13.08 3.33 6.74
N ALA A 130 11.98 2.56 6.72
CA ALA A 130 11.61 1.69 5.60
C ALA A 130 10.96 2.45 4.44
N VAL A 131 10.37 3.62 4.69
CA VAL A 131 9.78 4.47 3.66
C VAL A 131 10.89 5.09 2.83
N THR A 132 10.83 4.90 1.51
CA THR A 132 11.78 5.48 0.55
C THR A 132 11.23 6.76 -0.08
N LYS A 133 9.91 6.83 -0.28
CA LYS A 133 9.24 8.00 -0.86
C LYS A 133 7.84 8.15 -0.29
N ALA A 134 7.35 9.38 -0.21
CA ALA A 134 5.95 9.69 0.09
C ALA A 134 5.44 10.71 -0.93
N GLU A 135 4.33 10.40 -1.59
CA GLU A 135 3.77 11.25 -2.64
C GLU A 135 2.32 11.61 -2.30
N LYS A 136 1.98 12.90 -2.38
CA LYS A 136 0.63 13.36 -2.09
C LYS A 136 -0.30 12.96 -3.25
N LEU A 137 -1.33 12.19 -2.93
CA LEU A 137 -2.41 11.84 -3.86
C LEU A 137 -3.42 13.00 -3.88
N SER A 138 -3.36 13.81 -4.93
CA SER A 138 -4.40 14.79 -5.22
C SER A 138 -5.52 14.08 -5.99
N LEU A 139 -6.59 13.72 -5.29
CA LEU A 139 -7.85 13.34 -5.93
C LEU A 139 -8.41 14.58 -6.62
N SER A 140 -7.99 14.78 -7.87
CA SER A 140 -8.56 15.80 -8.75
C SER A 140 -9.94 15.30 -9.15
N GLY A 141 -10.91 15.41 -8.23
CA GLY A 141 -12.31 15.25 -8.58
C GLY A 141 -12.62 16.30 -9.62
N THR A 142 -12.79 15.87 -10.87
CA THR A 142 -13.44 16.68 -11.90
C THR A 142 -14.82 17.05 -11.37
N GLU A 143 -15.01 18.36 -11.21
CA GLU A 143 -16.26 19.04 -10.86
C GLU A 143 -17.50 18.56 -11.63
#